data_AF-A0A512UBX2-F1
#
_entry.id   AF-A0A512UBX2-F1
#
_cell.length_a   1.000
_cell.length_b   1.000
_cell.length_c   1.000
_cell.angle_alpha   90.00
_cell.angle_beta   90.00
_cell.angle_gamma   90.00
#
_symmetry.space_group_name_H-M   'P 1'
#
loop_
_entity.id
_entity.type
_entity.pdbx_description
1 polymer ?
#
loop_
_entity_poly.entity_id
_entity_poly.type
_entity_poly.pdbx_seq_one_letter_code
_entity_poly.pdbx_strand_id
1 'polypeptide(L)'
;MKIHFTLTTLISSAHAAALANPPETPQNMSTKLFFQPFFNRSGRIFGETQPHRTAPTMVNETQMLEISTDGFADSLKAYIYPSYFDFASFDKDSPTLAQDLQAIRQLRDKVGSVNVEISQVFSFVDYMFSKMAFTSSKLKQYSLSGGKEYTLLTYMTELNIRLLSIRTSQGTLDMSVPGQEIFCGGSGERCGLGMTTS
;
A
#
# COMPACT_ATOMS: atom_id res chain seq x y z
N MET A 1 29.15 20.30 28.07
CA MET A 1 29.95 19.62 27.01
C MET A 1 29.37 20.08 25.67
N LYS A 2 30.06 20.97 24.94
CA LYS A 2 29.59 21.59 23.69
C LYS A 2 30.32 20.91 22.52
N ILE A 3 29.59 20.20 21.67
CA ILE A 3 30.15 19.53 20.49
C ILE A 3 29.81 20.40 19.28
N HIS A 4 30.82 21.06 18.70
CA HIS A 4 30.70 21.80 17.46
C HIS A 4 30.89 20.83 16.29
N PHE A 5 29.88 20.72 15.43
CA PHE A 5 29.93 19.93 14.20
C PHE A 5 29.98 20.92 13.02
N THR A 6 31.15 21.03 12.38
CA THR A 6 31.32 21.81 11.14
C THR A 6 31.17 20.87 9.95
N LEU A 7 30.10 21.06 9.17
CA LEU A 7 29.79 20.31 7.97
C LEU A 7 30.30 21.07 6.74
N THR A 8 31.31 20.53 6.06
CA THR A 8 31.85 21.09 4.81
C THR A 8 31.21 20.35 3.63
N THR A 9 30.30 21.00 2.91
CA THR A 9 29.69 20.47 1.69
C THR A 9 30.42 21.00 0.45
N LEU A 10 31.13 20.10 -0.25
CA LEU A 10 31.68 20.34 -1.59
C LEU A 10 30.62 19.99 -2.63
N ILE A 11 30.15 20.98 -3.38
CA ILE A 11 29.25 20.81 -4.52
C ILE A 11 30.11 20.80 -5.78
N SER A 12 30.17 19.67 -6.48
CA SER A 12 30.76 19.58 -7.82
C SER A 12 29.65 19.33 -8.83
N SER A 13 29.38 20.32 -9.68
CA SER A 13 28.43 20.21 -10.79
C SER A 13 29.16 19.86 -12.08
N ALA A 14 28.76 18.77 -12.74
CA ALA A 14 29.08 18.53 -14.13
C ALA A 14 27.78 18.39 -14.91
N HIS A 15 27.55 19.30 -15.85
CA HIS A 15 26.51 19.21 -16.84
C HIS A 15 27.04 18.43 -18.04
N ALA A 16 26.29 17.43 -18.49
CA ALA A 16 26.48 16.83 -19.81
C ALA A 16 25.13 16.81 -20.52
N ALA A 17 24.99 17.67 -21.53
CA ALA A 17 23.89 17.66 -22.47
C ALA A 17 24.16 16.59 -23.54
N ALA A 18 23.27 15.62 -23.67
CA ALA A 18 23.26 14.67 -24.78
C ALA A 18 21.91 14.77 -25.49
N LEU A 19 21.94 15.32 -26.71
CA LEU A 19 20.87 15.27 -27.70
C LEU A 19 20.81 13.85 -28.27
N ALA A 20 19.67 13.16 -28.12
CA ALA A 20 19.37 11.94 -28.86
C ALA A 20 17.86 11.83 -29.14
N ASN A 21 17.56 11.38 -30.35
CA ASN A 21 16.29 11.40 -31.08
C ASN A 21 15.09 10.70 -30.37
N PRO A 22 13.84 11.08 -30.72
CA PRO A 22 12.65 10.39 -30.24
C PRO A 22 12.48 9.01 -30.90
N PRO A 23 12.33 7.91 -30.13
CA PRO A 23 11.98 6.62 -30.69
C PRO A 23 10.47 6.49 -30.92
N GLU A 24 10.13 5.88 -32.04
CA GLU A 24 8.79 5.52 -32.50
C GLU A 24 8.01 4.71 -31.45
N THR A 25 6.74 5.07 -31.26
CA THR A 25 5.79 4.42 -30.35
C THR A 25 5.26 3.08 -30.88
N PRO A 26 5.45 1.96 -30.16
CA PRO A 26 4.67 0.74 -30.36
C PRO A 26 3.45 0.77 -29.42
N GLN A 27 2.36 1.41 -29.86
CA GLN A 27 1.08 1.35 -29.16
C GLN A 27 0.29 0.08 -29.54
N ASN A 28 0.56 -1.06 -28.91
CA ASN A 28 -0.50 -2.07 -28.64
C ASN A 28 -0.13 -3.29 -27.78
N MET A 29 1.13 -3.47 -27.33
CA MET A 29 1.48 -4.65 -26.49
C MET A 29 1.72 -4.33 -25.00
N SER A 30 1.57 -3.07 -24.59
CA SER A 30 2.08 -2.60 -23.29
C SER A 30 1.22 -3.02 -22.09
N THR A 31 -0.10 -3.21 -22.24
CA THR A 31 -0.98 -3.53 -21.11
C THR A 31 -0.88 -4.99 -20.64
N LYS A 32 -0.51 -5.95 -21.51
CA LYS A 32 -0.37 -7.35 -21.08
C LYS A 32 0.93 -7.67 -20.34
N LEU A 33 2.00 -6.93 -20.62
CA LEU A 33 3.31 -7.15 -20.00
C LEU A 33 3.50 -6.39 -18.68
N PHE A 34 2.78 -5.28 -18.47
CA PHE A 34 2.98 -4.44 -17.28
C PHE A 34 2.51 -5.08 -15.96
N PHE A 35 1.51 -5.96 -16.00
CA PHE A 35 0.86 -6.49 -14.79
C PHE A 35 1.26 -7.92 -14.39
N GLN A 36 2.06 -8.61 -15.21
CA GLN A 36 2.50 -9.98 -14.86
C GLN A 36 3.24 -10.08 -13.52
N PRO A 37 4.12 -9.14 -13.11
CA PRO A 37 4.82 -9.26 -11.83
C PRO A 37 3.88 -9.17 -10.63
N PHE A 38 2.88 -8.29 -10.72
CA PHE A 38 1.89 -8.04 -9.66
C PHE A 38 1.10 -9.31 -9.32
N PHE A 39 0.57 -9.99 -10.34
CA PHE A 39 -0.24 -11.20 -10.14
C PHE A 39 0.62 -12.43 -9.81
N ASN A 40 1.86 -12.51 -10.29
CA ASN A 40 2.73 -13.65 -9.97
C ASN A 40 3.25 -13.62 -8.53
N ARG A 41 3.47 -12.44 -7.94
CA ARG A 41 4.06 -12.34 -6.60
C ARG A 41 3.09 -12.69 -5.48
N SER A 42 1.80 -12.43 -5.67
CA SER A 42 0.82 -12.62 -4.59
C SER A 42 0.54 -14.08 -4.25
N GLY A 43 0.96 -15.07 -5.06
CA GLY A 43 0.73 -16.50 -4.78
C GLY A 43 -0.75 -16.86 -4.61
N ARG A 44 -1.68 -15.93 -4.83
CA ARG A 44 -3.10 -16.18 -4.96
C ARG A 44 -3.24 -16.90 -6.28
N ILE A 45 -3.15 -18.22 -6.20
CA ILE A 45 -3.77 -19.14 -7.14
C ILE A 45 -5.21 -18.67 -7.22
N PHE A 46 -5.51 -17.82 -8.20
CA PHE A 46 -6.85 -17.66 -8.70
C PHE A 46 -7.28 -19.09 -8.99
N GLY A 47 -8.16 -19.62 -8.12
CA GLY A 47 -8.66 -20.97 -8.24
C GLY A 47 -9.03 -21.18 -9.69
N GLU A 48 -8.49 -22.24 -10.27
CA GLU A 48 -8.61 -22.62 -11.66
C GLU A 48 -10.10 -22.75 -12.01
N THR A 49 -10.75 -21.62 -12.28
CA THR A 49 -12.13 -21.57 -12.71
C THR A 49 -12.17 -22.25 -14.07
N GLN A 50 -12.93 -23.33 -14.13
CA GLN A 50 -13.22 -24.06 -15.36
C GLN A 50 -13.42 -23.09 -16.53
N PRO A 51 -12.91 -23.41 -17.73
CA PRO A 51 -13.05 -22.58 -18.92
C PRO A 51 -14.52 -22.60 -19.38
N HIS A 52 -15.38 -21.85 -18.70
CA HIS A 52 -16.65 -21.44 -19.24
C HIS A 52 -16.38 -20.34 -20.27
N ARG A 53 -16.73 -20.67 -21.52
CA ARG A 53 -16.54 -19.88 -22.72
C ARG A 53 -17.50 -18.68 -22.71
N THR A 54 -17.33 -17.76 -21.78
CA THR A 54 -17.97 -16.44 -21.83
C THR A 54 -17.18 -15.56 -22.80
N ALA A 55 -17.90 -14.77 -23.60
CA ALA A 55 -17.26 -13.83 -24.51
C ALA A 55 -16.33 -12.90 -23.71
N PRO A 56 -15.13 -12.57 -24.24
CA PRO A 56 -14.17 -11.72 -23.53
C PRO A 56 -14.82 -10.38 -23.21
N THR A 57 -15.23 -10.23 -21.96
CA THR A 57 -15.75 -8.96 -21.46
C THR A 57 -14.54 -8.04 -21.38
N MET A 58 -14.54 -6.98 -22.18
CA MET A 58 -13.46 -6.00 -22.19
C MET A 58 -13.37 -5.40 -20.79
N VAL A 59 -12.35 -5.77 -20.02
CA VAL A 59 -12.12 -5.22 -18.68
C VAL A 59 -11.87 -3.72 -18.84
N ASN A 60 -12.72 -2.90 -18.23
CA ASN A 60 -12.56 -1.45 -18.25
C ASN A 60 -11.30 -1.07 -17.45
N GLU A 61 -10.54 -0.08 -17.90
CA GLU A 61 -9.34 0.42 -17.21
C GLU A 61 -9.64 0.84 -15.76
N THR A 62 -10.84 1.37 -15.52
CA THR A 62 -11.38 1.65 -14.18
C THR A 62 -11.39 0.41 -13.28
N GLN A 63 -11.92 -0.71 -13.78
CA GLN A 63 -12.00 -1.95 -13.02
C GLN A 63 -10.60 -2.53 -12.76
N MET A 64 -9.70 -2.40 -13.74
CA MET A 64 -8.30 -2.80 -13.58
C MET A 64 -7.61 -1.99 -12.48
N LEU A 65 -7.88 -0.70 -12.38
CA LEU A 65 -7.35 0.19 -11.36
C LEU A 65 -7.87 -0.17 -9.96
N GLU A 66 -9.17 -0.45 -9.83
CA GLU A 66 -9.78 -0.93 -8.58
C GLU A 66 -9.10 -2.22 -8.10
N ILE A 67 -9.06 -3.25 -8.97
CA ILE A 67 -8.43 -4.55 -8.67
C ILE A 67 -6.95 -4.38 -8.30
N SER A 68 -6.20 -3.54 -9.02
CA SER A 68 -4.77 -3.32 -8.75
C SER A 68 -4.56 -2.62 -7.41
N THR A 69 -5.41 -1.66 -7.08
CA THR A 69 -5.30 -0.89 -5.83
C THR A 69 -5.66 -1.77 -4.63
N ASP A 70 -6.71 -2.57 -4.73
CA ASP A 70 -7.09 -3.56 -3.70
C ASP A 70 -5.99 -4.60 -3.50
N GLY A 71 -5.48 -5.19 -4.59
CA GLY A 71 -4.40 -6.18 -4.52
C GLY A 71 -3.10 -5.61 -3.92
N PHE A 72 -2.80 -4.34 -4.18
CA PHE A 72 -1.67 -3.67 -3.55
C PHE A 72 -1.91 -3.39 -2.07
N ALA A 73 -3.11 -2.98 -1.66
CA ALA A 73 -3.47 -2.84 -0.25
C ALA A 73 -3.31 -4.17 0.51
N ASP A 74 -3.75 -5.28 -0.08
CA ASP A 74 -3.55 -6.64 0.46
C ASP A 74 -2.06 -6.98 0.58
N SER A 75 -1.24 -6.60 -0.41
CA SER A 75 0.21 -6.80 -0.39
C SER A 75 0.87 -6.02 0.75
N LEU A 76 0.43 -4.79 1.03
CA LEU A 76 0.90 -4.02 2.19
C LEU A 76 0.48 -4.66 3.52
N LYS A 77 -0.78 -5.11 3.62
CA LYS A 77 -1.30 -5.77 4.84
C LYS A 77 -0.57 -7.07 5.16
N ALA A 78 -0.01 -7.77 4.18
CA ALA A 78 0.75 -9.00 4.39
C ALA A 78 1.97 -8.84 5.32
N TYR A 79 2.50 -7.62 5.46
CA TYR A 79 3.61 -7.32 6.39
C TYR A 79 3.13 -6.98 7.81
N ILE A 80 1.82 -6.90 8.05
CA ILE A 80 1.22 -6.47 9.32
C ILE A 80 0.59 -7.68 10.00
N TYR A 81 1.29 -8.23 10.98
CA TYR A 81 0.80 -9.34 11.78
C TYR A 81 -0.07 -8.84 12.95
N PRO A 82 -0.91 -9.72 13.54
CA PRO A 82 -1.70 -9.37 14.71
C PRO A 82 -0.88 -8.90 15.90
N SER A 83 0.41 -9.24 15.99
CA SER A 83 1.27 -8.88 17.13
C SER A 83 2.36 -7.86 16.79
N TYR A 84 2.79 -7.73 15.53
CA TYR A 84 3.92 -6.88 15.14
C TYR A 84 3.84 -6.46 13.67
N PHE A 85 4.67 -5.49 13.28
CA PHE A 85 4.90 -5.12 11.89
C PHE A 85 6.25 -5.69 11.42
N ASP A 86 6.27 -6.53 10.39
CA ASP A 86 7.50 -7.09 9.82
C ASP A 86 8.22 -6.06 8.95
N PHE A 87 8.80 -5.06 9.62
CA PHE A 87 9.47 -3.96 8.96
C PHE A 87 10.74 -4.40 8.21
N ALA A 88 11.36 -5.53 8.60
CA ALA A 88 12.57 -6.04 7.96
C ALA A 88 12.26 -6.63 6.58
N SER A 89 11.24 -7.48 6.46
CA SER A 89 10.78 -7.99 5.17
C SER A 89 10.21 -6.86 4.31
N PHE A 90 9.48 -5.91 4.92
CA PHE A 90 8.99 -4.73 4.21
C PHE A 90 10.14 -3.86 3.67
N ASP A 91 11.18 -3.55 4.47
CA ASP A 91 12.33 -2.73 4.03
C ASP A 91 12.97 -3.33 2.77
N LYS A 92 13.15 -4.66 2.78
CA LYS A 92 13.71 -5.42 1.67
C LYS A 92 12.86 -5.33 0.39
N ASP A 93 11.53 -5.42 0.53
CA ASP A 93 10.60 -5.45 -0.61
C ASP A 93 10.10 -4.06 -1.04
N SER A 94 10.36 -3.03 -0.23
CA SER A 94 9.87 -1.66 -0.44
C SER A 94 10.25 -1.05 -1.79
N PRO A 95 11.44 -1.29 -2.39
CA PRO A 95 11.75 -0.75 -3.70
C PRO A 95 10.85 -1.31 -4.81
N THR A 96 10.53 -2.61 -4.74
CA THR A 96 9.60 -3.26 -5.68
C THR A 96 8.18 -2.72 -5.47
N LEU A 97 7.72 -2.63 -4.22
CA LEU A 97 6.41 -2.06 -3.91
C LEU A 97 6.28 -0.59 -4.36
N ALA A 98 7.36 0.19 -4.35
CA ALA A 98 7.36 1.55 -4.88
C ALA A 98 7.17 1.59 -6.41
N GLN A 99 7.79 0.66 -7.14
CA GLN A 99 7.60 0.52 -8.59
C GLN A 99 6.16 0.14 -8.92
N ASP A 100 5.61 -0.78 -8.13
CA ASP A 100 4.24 -1.25 -8.21
C ASP A 100 3.23 -0.11 -7.99
N LEU A 101 3.41 0.68 -6.93
CA LEU A 101 2.59 1.86 -6.66
C LEU A 101 2.69 2.90 -7.78
N GLN A 102 3.88 3.07 -8.37
CA GLN A 102 4.08 3.99 -9.50
C GLN A 102 3.35 3.51 -10.76
N ALA A 103 3.30 2.20 -11.02
CA ALA A 103 2.51 1.64 -12.11
C ALA A 103 1.00 1.89 -11.92
N ILE A 104 0.49 1.71 -10.69
CA ILE A 104 -0.90 2.04 -10.34
C ILE A 104 -1.18 3.53 -10.55
N ARG A 105 -0.25 4.41 -10.15
CA ARG A 105 -0.38 5.86 -10.35
C ARG A 105 -0.49 6.21 -11.84
N GLN A 106 0.33 5.59 -12.69
CA GLN A 106 0.24 5.78 -14.14
C GLN A 106 -1.09 5.29 -14.72
N LEU A 107 -1.64 4.18 -14.20
CA LEU A 107 -2.95 3.69 -14.60
C LEU A 107 -4.07 4.68 -14.20
N ARG A 108 -4.02 5.20 -12.97
CA ARG A 108 -4.92 6.26 -12.50
C ARG A 108 -4.89 7.49 -13.41
N ASP A 109 -3.69 7.93 -13.79
CA ASP A 109 -3.53 9.11 -14.65
C ASP A 109 -4.14 8.91 -16.05
N LYS A 110 -4.21 7.66 -16.54
CA LYS A 110 -4.89 7.31 -17.80
C LYS A 110 -6.42 7.31 -17.68
N VAL A 111 -6.95 6.72 -16.60
CA VAL A 111 -8.40 6.67 -16.34
C VAL A 111 -8.98 8.08 -16.14
N GLY A 112 -8.15 9.02 -15.70
CA GLY A 112 -8.53 10.42 -15.49
C GLY A 112 -9.08 10.69 -14.09
N SER A 113 -8.96 11.93 -13.64
CA SER A 113 -9.27 12.36 -12.26
C SER A 113 -10.75 12.49 -11.93
N VAL A 114 -11.64 11.93 -12.75
CA VAL A 114 -13.09 12.20 -12.67
C VAL A 114 -13.76 11.38 -11.56
N ASN A 115 -13.21 10.22 -11.19
CA ASN A 115 -13.79 9.39 -10.15
C ASN A 115 -13.20 9.71 -8.77
N VAL A 116 -14.00 10.37 -7.93
CA VAL A 116 -13.65 10.76 -6.56
C VAL A 116 -13.37 9.55 -5.68
N GLU A 117 -14.14 8.47 -5.83
CA GLU A 117 -14.00 7.26 -5.02
C GLU A 117 -12.66 6.59 -5.29
N ILE A 118 -12.31 6.38 -6.56
CA ILE A 118 -11.00 5.82 -6.96
C ILE A 118 -9.85 6.68 -6.43
N SER A 119 -10.00 8.00 -6.49
CA SER A 119 -8.99 8.92 -5.98
C SER A 119 -8.80 8.78 -4.47
N GLN A 120 -9.88 8.53 -3.71
CA GLN A 120 -9.82 8.27 -2.28
C GLN A 120 -9.15 6.93 -1.97
N VAL A 121 -9.53 5.85 -2.66
CA VAL A 121 -8.91 4.52 -2.49
C VAL A 121 -7.40 4.59 -2.77
N PHE A 122 -7.02 5.18 -3.91
CA PHE A 122 -5.61 5.36 -4.25
C PHE A 122 -4.86 6.20 -3.20
N SER A 123 -5.46 7.29 -2.71
CA SER A 123 -4.86 8.14 -1.69
C SER A 123 -4.63 7.39 -0.37
N PHE A 124 -5.56 6.52 0.01
CA PHE A 124 -5.40 5.69 1.21
C PHE A 124 -4.23 4.70 1.06
N VAL A 125 -4.12 4.06 -0.10
CA VAL A 125 -3.04 3.11 -0.38
C VAL A 125 -1.67 3.79 -0.43
N ASP A 126 -1.56 4.94 -1.11
CA ASP A 126 -0.35 5.76 -1.16
C ASP A 126 0.08 6.22 0.25
N TYR A 127 -0.91 6.62 1.08
CA TYR A 127 -0.72 6.94 2.48
C TYR A 127 -0.20 5.75 3.29
N MET A 128 -0.81 4.57 3.12
CA MET A 128 -0.42 3.35 3.85
C MET A 128 1.03 2.95 3.53
N PHE A 129 1.39 2.91 2.25
CA PHE A 129 2.77 2.64 1.82
C PHE A 129 3.75 3.65 2.42
N SER A 130 3.45 4.94 2.32
CA SER A 130 4.29 6.02 2.84
C SER A 130 4.51 5.92 4.35
N LYS A 131 3.45 5.58 5.11
CA LYS A 131 3.55 5.37 6.56
C LYS A 131 4.40 4.15 6.91
N MET A 132 4.22 3.04 6.21
CA MET A 132 5.03 1.83 6.43
C MET A 132 6.52 2.08 6.12
N ALA A 133 6.83 2.76 5.02
CA ALA A 133 8.20 3.14 4.65
C ALA A 133 8.84 4.05 5.69
N PHE A 134 8.14 5.09 6.13
CA PHE A 134 8.62 5.97 7.18
C PHE A 134 8.85 5.22 8.50
N THR A 135 7.89 4.40 8.92
CA THR A 135 7.99 3.60 10.15
C THR A 135 9.14 2.60 10.08
N SER A 136 9.32 1.91 8.95
CA SER A 136 10.43 0.95 8.79
C SER A 136 11.79 1.64 8.99
N SER A 137 11.98 2.82 8.40
CA SER A 137 13.19 3.62 8.61
C SER A 137 13.40 3.99 10.09
N LYS A 138 12.34 4.33 10.83
CA LYS A 138 12.42 4.67 12.25
C LYS A 138 12.70 3.47 13.14
N LEU A 139 12.03 2.33 12.91
CA LEU A 139 12.27 1.10 13.67
C LEU A 139 13.69 0.59 13.49
N LYS A 140 14.26 0.73 12.29
CA LYS A 140 15.68 0.44 12.01
C LYS A 140 16.65 1.33 12.81
N GLN A 141 16.30 2.60 13.06
CA GLN A 141 17.10 3.49 13.90
C GLN A 141 16.98 3.12 15.39
N TYR A 142 15.77 2.77 15.83
CA TYR A 142 15.49 2.41 17.23
C TYR A 142 16.14 1.08 17.63
N SER A 143 16.15 0.09 16.72
CA SER A 143 16.78 -1.21 16.97
C SER A 143 18.29 -1.11 17.21
N LEU A 144 18.96 -0.11 16.62
CA LEU A 144 20.38 0.15 16.81
C LEU A 144 20.71 0.86 18.14
N SER A 145 19.73 1.51 18.77
CA SER A 145 19.97 2.41 19.90
C SER A 145 19.90 1.70 21.27
N GLY A 146 19.31 0.52 21.37
CA GLY A 146 19.41 -0.38 22.54
C GLY A 146 18.80 0.09 23.88
N GLY A 147 18.17 1.27 23.95
CA GLY A 147 17.57 1.83 25.18
C GLY A 147 16.12 1.39 25.44
N LYS A 148 15.70 1.39 26.72
CA LYS A 148 14.32 1.02 27.13
C LYS A 148 13.26 1.98 26.59
N GLU A 149 13.63 3.24 26.41
CA GLU A 149 12.78 4.29 25.83
C GLU A 149 12.43 3.95 24.38
N TYR A 150 13.39 3.39 23.64
CA TYR A 150 13.18 2.96 22.26
C TYR A 150 12.26 1.75 22.16
N THR A 151 12.24 0.86 23.16
CA THR A 151 11.28 -0.25 23.22
C THR A 151 9.84 0.27 23.25
N LEU A 152 9.55 1.28 24.07
CA LEU A 152 8.22 1.89 24.12
C LEU A 152 7.85 2.57 22.78
N LEU A 153 8.79 3.33 22.19
CA LEU A 153 8.59 3.98 20.89
C LEU A 153 8.33 2.95 19.77
N THR A 154 9.03 1.82 19.78
CA THR A 154 8.78 0.71 18.87
C THR A 154 7.34 0.22 18.99
N TYR A 155 6.87 -0.11 20.19
CA TYR A 155 5.49 -0.57 20.39
C TYR A 155 4.44 0.44 19.95
N MET A 156 4.62 1.72 20.29
CA MET A 156 3.68 2.78 19.86
C MET A 156 3.66 2.93 18.34
N THR A 157 4.82 2.82 17.68
CA THR A 157 4.92 2.97 16.23
C THR A 157 4.33 1.76 15.50
N GLU A 158 4.59 0.54 15.98
CA GLU A 158 4.00 -0.68 15.43
C GLU A 158 2.48 -0.70 15.61
N LEU A 159 1.97 -0.26 16.76
CA LEU A 159 0.54 -0.16 17.01
C LEU A 159 -0.13 0.77 15.97
N ASN A 160 0.47 1.91 15.67
CA ASN A 160 -0.05 2.84 14.66
C ASN A 160 -0.11 2.22 13.25
N ILE A 161 0.86 1.37 12.88
CA ILE A 161 0.82 0.63 11.61
C ILE A 161 -0.25 -0.46 11.64
N ARG A 162 -0.39 -1.19 12.75
CA ARG A 162 -1.45 -2.19 12.93
C ARG A 162 -2.86 -1.59 12.85
N LEU A 163 -3.05 -0.33 13.26
CA LEU A 163 -4.32 0.37 13.06
C LEU A 163 -4.63 0.69 11.58
N LEU A 164 -3.67 0.55 10.66
CA LEU A 164 -3.93 0.66 9.22
C LEU A 164 -4.47 -0.65 8.64
N SER A 165 -4.10 -1.82 9.19
CA SER A 165 -4.55 -3.11 8.65
C SER A 165 -6.03 -3.40 8.91
N ILE A 166 -6.60 -2.79 9.96
CA ILE A 166 -8.03 -2.88 10.29
C ILE A 166 -8.92 -2.05 9.36
N ARG A 167 -8.34 -1.31 8.41
CA ARG A 167 -9.11 -0.53 7.44
C ARG A 167 -9.25 -1.29 6.12
N THR A 168 -10.37 -1.11 5.45
CA THR A 168 -10.57 -1.55 4.06
C THR A 168 -9.65 -0.77 3.11
N SER A 169 -9.55 -1.18 1.84
CA SER A 169 -8.84 -0.41 0.81
C SER A 169 -9.41 0.99 0.59
N GLN A 170 -10.68 1.21 0.97
CA GLN A 170 -11.34 2.51 0.94
C GLN A 170 -11.02 3.38 2.18
N GLY A 171 -10.23 2.87 3.12
CA GLY A 171 -9.85 3.58 4.34
C GLY A 171 -10.92 3.60 5.44
N THR A 172 -12.02 2.87 5.26
CA THR A 172 -13.09 2.67 6.27
C THR A 172 -12.73 1.53 7.22
N LEU A 173 -13.30 1.51 8.43
CA LEU A 173 -13.04 0.42 9.39
C LEU A 173 -13.66 -0.89 8.88
N ASP A 174 -12.86 -1.96 8.83
CA ASP A 174 -13.30 -3.28 8.40
C ASP A 174 -13.94 -4.04 9.58
N MET A 175 -15.26 -3.98 9.66
CA MET A 175 -16.06 -4.65 10.70
C MET A 175 -16.20 -6.16 10.47
N SER A 176 -15.67 -6.70 9.36
CA SER A 176 -15.78 -8.13 9.05
C SER A 176 -14.77 -9.00 9.79
N VAL A 177 -13.75 -8.41 10.42
CA VAL A 177 -12.70 -9.13 11.15
C VAL A 177 -13.25 -9.73 12.45
N PRO A 178 -13.36 -11.07 12.56
CA PRO A 178 -13.88 -11.73 13.76
C PRO A 178 -12.99 -11.44 14.97
N GLY A 179 -13.60 -11.12 16.11
CA GLY A 179 -12.89 -10.67 17.32
C GLY A 179 -12.89 -9.15 17.53
N GLN A 180 -13.44 -8.37 16.59
CA GLN A 180 -13.93 -7.02 16.83
C GLN A 180 -15.43 -7.00 17.16
N GLU A 181 -15.91 -8.00 17.92
CA GLU A 181 -17.15 -7.78 18.68
C GLU A 181 -16.83 -6.64 19.64
N ILE A 182 -17.19 -5.42 19.25
CA ILE A 182 -17.20 -4.28 20.14
C ILE A 182 -18.11 -4.73 21.26
N PHE A 183 -17.51 -5.12 22.39
CA PHE A 183 -18.20 -5.27 23.64
C PHE A 183 -18.72 -3.87 23.95
N CYS A 184 -19.93 -3.58 23.48
CA CYS A 184 -20.71 -2.44 23.92
C CYS A 184 -20.93 -2.67 25.41
N GLY A 185 -20.01 -2.13 26.21
CA GLY A 185 -20.00 -2.33 27.64
C GLY A 185 -21.31 -1.84 28.23
N GLY A 186 -22.09 -2.77 28.79
CA GLY A 186 -23.03 -2.44 29.85
C GLY A 186 -24.51 -2.36 29.50
N SER A 187 -25.06 -3.31 28.77
CA SER A 187 -26.41 -3.86 29.02
C SER A 187 -26.56 -5.10 28.16
N GLY A 188 -27.23 -6.14 28.62
CA GLY A 188 -27.44 -7.38 27.86
C GLY A 188 -28.31 -7.23 26.59
N GLU A 189 -28.36 -6.06 25.97
CA GLU A 189 -29.12 -5.76 24.78
C GLU A 189 -28.19 -5.80 23.58
N ARG A 190 -28.46 -6.74 22.65
CA ARG A 190 -27.81 -6.75 21.34
C ARG A 190 -28.06 -5.39 20.70
N CYS A 191 -27.01 -4.67 20.33
CA CYS A 191 -27.12 -3.50 19.46
C CYS A 191 -27.58 -3.96 18.07
N GLY A 192 -28.88 -4.22 17.93
CA GLY A 192 -29.53 -4.33 16.63
C GLY A 192 -29.54 -2.93 16.02
N LEU A 193 -28.64 -2.67 15.07
CA LEU A 193 -28.79 -1.57 14.14
C LEU A 193 -30.00 -1.88 13.25
N GLY A 194 -31.19 -1.62 13.79
CA GLY A 194 -32.43 -1.62 13.04
C GLY A 194 -32.41 -0.46 12.06
N MET A 195 -31.79 -0.65 10.90
CA MET A 195 -32.07 0.17 9.73
C MET A 195 -33.40 -0.27 9.15
N THR A 196 -34.49 0.29 9.68
CA THR A 196 -35.78 0.27 8.98
C THR A 196 -35.72 1.33 7.89
N THR A 197 -35.53 0.89 6.65
CA THR A 197 -35.79 1.70 5.46
C THR A 197 -37.30 1.92 5.34
N SER A 198 -37.75 3.18 5.38
CA SER A 198 -39.07 3.60 4.86
C SER A 198 -38.92 4.10 3.44
#